data_AF-A0A534MWW7-F1
#
_entry.id   AF-A0A534MWW7-F1
#
_cell.length_a   1.000
_cell.length_b   1.000
_cell.length_c   1.000
_cell.angle_alpha   90.00
_cell.angle_beta   90.00
_cell.angle_gamma   90.00
#
_symmetry.space_group_name_H-M   'P 1'
#
loop_
_entity.id
_entity.type
_entity.pdbx_description
1 polymer ?
#
loop_
_entity_poly.entity_id
_entity_poly.type
_entity_poly.pdbx_seq_one_letter_code
_entity_poly.pdbx_strand_id
1 'polypeptide(L)'
;VTHDRLLDVVAGADKDLLSYCDLMRPLLDQGKLGPLLLQLPPRLRFNEPIIHRFLDVLPRDFTFALEPRNKTWMTMEAFDLLQSTGVAYTIVDEPLLPPDLHVTSPTAYLRWHGHGSDPWYNYHYSEDELKSWVPRVQQVASQSQTVFGFFNNHFHGYAPENCIQILRMLGVETQDQARALQRIEGFRKQALRADVRLRSVTLEDFGAEVPKDAQVDAALGRLMDPNRLDRAKRIDSKDVEVTREGELILARIKEYRVEMDPATKTIVHDCEDWGKLAGRKDLCKHVGKFFLSLPKDEALTRLDAIAADRDAWTFSTPTA
;
A
#
# COMPACT_ATOMS: atom_id res chain seq x y z
N VAL A 1 -14.49 8.50 -11.40
CA VAL A 1 -13.60 9.70 -11.44
C VAL A 1 -12.11 9.38 -11.56
N THR A 2 -11.38 8.97 -10.49
CA THR A 2 -9.89 8.99 -10.50
C THR A 2 -9.21 7.77 -11.10
N HIS A 3 -9.69 6.55 -10.85
CA HIS A 3 -9.00 5.31 -11.28
C HIS A 3 -9.50 4.77 -12.63
N ASP A 4 -10.81 4.78 -12.86
CA ASP A 4 -11.41 4.22 -14.07
C ASP A 4 -11.47 5.24 -15.22
N ARG A 5 -11.86 6.47 -14.88
CA ARG A 5 -11.99 7.57 -15.84
C ARG A 5 -10.74 8.43 -15.94
N LEU A 6 -9.78 8.28 -15.03
CA LEU A 6 -8.48 8.96 -15.07
C LEU A 6 -8.59 10.49 -15.21
N LEU A 7 -9.61 11.09 -14.58
CA LEU A 7 -9.94 12.51 -14.72
C LEU A 7 -10.31 12.95 -16.15
N ASP A 8 -10.56 12.03 -17.08
CA ASP A 8 -10.93 12.36 -18.44
C ASP A 8 -12.41 12.77 -18.53
N VAL A 9 -12.63 14.05 -18.83
CA VAL A 9 -13.96 14.64 -19.06
C VAL A 9 -14.66 13.98 -20.25
N VAL A 10 -13.93 13.58 -21.30
CA VAL A 10 -14.52 12.88 -22.45
C VAL A 10 -15.05 11.50 -22.03
N ALA A 11 -14.37 10.85 -21.08
CA ALA A 11 -14.81 9.60 -20.48
C ALA A 11 -15.91 9.77 -19.42
N GLY A 12 -16.34 11.00 -19.13
CA GLY A 12 -17.41 11.33 -18.17
C GLY A 12 -16.96 11.48 -16.72
N ALA A 13 -15.67 11.72 -16.46
CA ALA A 13 -15.17 11.90 -15.09
C ALA A 13 -15.83 13.09 -14.36
N ASP A 14 -16.17 14.15 -15.09
CA ASP A 14 -16.88 15.34 -14.63
C ASP A 14 -18.30 15.01 -14.17
N LYS A 15 -19.04 14.20 -14.92
CA LYS A 15 -20.42 13.81 -14.58
C LYS A 15 -20.48 12.99 -13.30
N ASP A 16 -19.56 12.02 -13.16
CA ASP A 16 -19.41 11.23 -11.94
C ASP A 16 -19.09 12.15 -10.75
N LEU A 17 -18.19 13.12 -10.93
CA LEU A 17 -17.78 14.05 -9.89
C LEU A 17 -18.92 14.97 -9.46
N LEU A 18 -19.63 15.59 -10.41
CA LEU A 18 -20.73 16.50 -10.13
C LEU A 18 -21.86 15.77 -9.38
N SER A 19 -22.19 14.55 -9.80
CA SER A 19 -23.16 13.72 -9.08
C SER A 19 -22.72 13.43 -7.64
N TYR A 20 -21.41 13.21 -7.42
CA TYR A 20 -20.88 13.03 -6.06
C TYR A 20 -20.91 14.34 -5.25
N CYS A 21 -20.63 15.49 -5.87
CA CYS A 21 -20.72 16.80 -5.20
C CYS A 21 -22.16 17.08 -4.75
N ASP A 22 -23.16 16.78 -5.58
CA ASP A 22 -24.58 16.91 -5.21
C ASP A 22 -24.93 16.06 -3.98
N LEU A 23 -24.40 14.83 -3.90
CA LEU A 23 -24.57 13.97 -2.73
C LEU A 23 -23.90 14.52 -1.46
N MET A 24 -22.76 15.20 -1.61
CA MET A 24 -22.00 15.78 -0.50
C MET A 24 -22.51 17.18 -0.10
N ARG A 25 -23.33 17.82 -0.93
CA ARG A 25 -23.84 19.18 -0.73
C ARG A 25 -24.46 19.43 0.65
N PRO A 26 -25.25 18.51 1.26
CA PRO A 26 -25.77 18.74 2.60
C PRO A 26 -24.67 18.90 3.67
N LEU A 27 -23.51 18.23 3.52
CA LEU A 27 -22.39 18.41 4.44
C LEU A 27 -21.69 19.75 4.21
N LEU A 28 -21.60 20.20 2.95
CA LEU A 28 -21.05 21.51 2.59
C LEU A 28 -21.90 22.63 3.17
N ASP A 29 -23.22 22.61 2.93
CA ASP A 29 -24.15 23.64 3.37
C ASP A 29 -24.21 23.76 4.91
N GLN A 30 -23.88 22.69 5.62
CA GLN A 30 -23.80 22.66 7.08
C GLN A 30 -22.41 22.97 7.63
N GLY A 31 -21.43 23.30 6.78
CA GLY A 31 -20.06 23.61 7.17
C GLY A 31 -19.29 22.42 7.77
N LYS A 32 -19.69 21.19 7.42
CA LYS A 32 -19.10 19.93 7.93
C LYS A 32 -18.23 19.20 6.92
N LEU A 33 -18.16 19.70 5.69
CA LEU A 33 -17.37 19.09 4.62
C LEU A 33 -15.98 19.73 4.55
N GLY A 34 -14.95 18.90 4.75
CA GLY A 34 -13.58 19.26 4.41
C GLY A 34 -13.27 19.07 2.91
N PRO A 35 -12.01 19.12 2.50
CA PRO A 35 -11.65 18.96 1.09
C PRO A 35 -12.03 17.58 0.55
N LEU A 36 -12.55 17.55 -0.68
CA LEU A 36 -12.78 16.31 -1.42
C LEU A 36 -11.48 15.84 -2.05
N LEU A 37 -11.06 14.62 -1.69
CA LEU A 37 -9.78 14.05 -2.13
C LEU A 37 -9.90 13.35 -3.49
N LEU A 38 -9.07 13.80 -4.43
CA LEU A 38 -8.83 13.19 -5.74
C LEU A 38 -7.50 12.42 -5.70
N GLN A 39 -7.52 11.22 -5.13
CA GLN A 39 -6.36 10.34 -5.14
C GLN A 39 -6.21 9.66 -6.50
N LEU A 40 -5.07 9.86 -7.14
CA LEU A 40 -4.77 9.36 -8.48
C LEU A 40 -4.01 8.04 -8.44
N PRO A 41 -4.22 7.14 -9.42
CA PRO A 41 -3.43 5.92 -9.49
C PRO A 41 -1.99 6.21 -10.00
N PRO A 42 -0.99 5.36 -9.66
CA PRO A 42 0.39 5.53 -10.15
C PRO A 42 0.53 5.54 -11.68
N ARG A 43 -0.42 4.94 -12.40
CA ARG A 43 -0.43 4.91 -13.87
C ARG A 43 -0.81 6.25 -14.52
N LEU A 44 -1.44 7.16 -13.78
CA LEU A 44 -1.87 8.45 -14.33
C LEU A 44 -0.70 9.44 -14.34
N ARG A 45 -0.10 9.61 -15.51
CA ARG A 45 0.98 10.58 -15.74
C ARG A 45 0.41 11.99 -15.92
N PHE A 46 1.19 13.01 -15.59
CA PHE A 46 0.80 14.40 -15.82
C PHE A 46 0.66 14.68 -17.32
N ASN A 47 -0.46 15.30 -17.69
CA ASN A 47 -0.79 15.74 -19.05
C ASN A 47 -1.62 17.02 -18.91
N GLU A 48 -0.97 18.19 -19.01
CA GLU A 48 -1.60 19.48 -18.72
C GLU A 48 -2.96 19.64 -19.42
N PRO A 49 -3.12 19.40 -20.75
CA PRO A 49 -4.39 19.67 -21.41
C PRO A 49 -5.56 18.81 -20.93
N ILE A 50 -5.29 17.57 -20.51
CA ILE A 50 -6.33 16.67 -19.98
C ILE A 50 -6.68 17.09 -18.55
N ILE A 51 -5.66 17.34 -17.73
CA ILE A 51 -5.83 17.67 -16.32
C ILE A 51 -6.50 19.03 -16.17
N HIS A 52 -6.04 20.05 -16.88
CA HIS A 52 -6.63 21.39 -16.84
C HIS A 52 -8.11 21.36 -17.20
N ARG A 53 -8.50 20.66 -18.27
CA ARG A 53 -9.93 20.51 -18.63
C ARG A 53 -10.78 19.93 -17.49
N PHE A 54 -10.23 18.99 -16.73
CA PHE A 54 -10.93 18.43 -15.57
C PHE A 54 -10.95 19.39 -14.37
N LEU A 55 -9.84 20.09 -14.09
CA LEU A 55 -9.76 21.03 -12.99
C LEU A 55 -10.64 22.27 -13.23
N ASP A 56 -10.87 22.65 -14.48
CA ASP A 56 -11.68 23.81 -14.85
C ASP A 56 -13.19 23.59 -14.59
N VAL A 57 -13.65 22.35 -14.69
CA VAL A 57 -15.06 21.98 -14.44
C VAL A 57 -15.37 21.73 -12.96
N LEU A 58 -14.38 21.88 -12.06
CA LEU A 58 -14.60 21.69 -10.64
C LEU A 58 -15.56 22.75 -10.07
N PRO A 59 -16.57 22.35 -9.28
CA PRO A 59 -17.42 23.28 -8.55
C PRO A 59 -16.60 24.18 -7.61
N ARG A 60 -16.74 25.50 -7.73
CA ARG A 60 -15.90 26.47 -7.01
C ARG A 60 -16.27 26.65 -5.54
N ASP A 61 -17.43 26.15 -5.14
CA ASP A 61 -17.94 26.10 -3.77
C ASP A 61 -17.37 24.92 -2.96
N PHE A 62 -16.78 23.92 -3.62
CA PHE A 62 -16.10 22.81 -2.97
C PHE A 62 -14.58 23.04 -2.95
N THR A 63 -13.95 22.63 -1.85
CA THR A 63 -12.49 22.53 -1.78
C THR A 63 -12.06 21.15 -2.27
N PHE A 64 -11.08 21.10 -3.16
CA PHE A 64 -10.51 19.84 -3.66
C PHE A 64 -9.03 19.71 -3.27
N ALA A 65 -8.62 18.48 -2.99
CA ALA A 65 -7.21 18.12 -2.84
C ALA A 65 -6.86 17.03 -3.84
N LEU A 66 -5.77 17.20 -4.61
CA LEU A 66 -5.32 16.24 -5.60
C LEU A 66 -4.02 15.58 -5.14
N GLU A 67 -4.03 14.25 -5.13
CA GLU A 67 -2.92 13.42 -4.65
C GLU A 67 -2.35 12.59 -5.80
N PRO A 68 -1.30 13.09 -6.47
CA PRO A 68 -0.64 12.32 -7.52
C PRO A 68 0.19 11.19 -6.91
N ARG A 69 0.30 10.08 -7.63
CA ARG A 69 1.13 8.91 -7.27
C ARG A 69 2.21 8.62 -8.29
N ASN A 70 2.55 9.61 -9.12
CA ASN A 70 3.48 9.47 -10.22
C ASN A 70 4.43 10.68 -10.28
N LYS A 71 5.74 10.42 -10.41
CA LYS A 71 6.79 11.45 -10.40
C LYS A 71 6.67 12.49 -11.51
N THR A 72 5.96 12.19 -12.60
CA THR A 72 5.71 13.18 -13.69
C THR A 72 4.92 14.40 -13.23
N TRP A 73 4.24 14.33 -12.08
CA TRP A 73 3.55 15.47 -11.48
C TRP A 73 4.46 16.37 -10.65
N MET A 74 5.69 15.96 -10.35
CA MET A 74 6.64 16.71 -9.52
C MET A 74 7.35 17.77 -10.37
N THR A 75 6.59 18.72 -10.90
CA THR A 75 7.06 19.80 -11.77
C THR A 75 6.35 21.10 -11.43
N MET A 76 7.02 22.24 -11.64
CA MET A 76 6.40 23.55 -11.42
C MET A 76 5.15 23.76 -12.25
N GLU A 77 5.12 23.28 -13.50
CA GLU A 77 3.93 23.37 -14.37
C GLU A 77 2.69 22.71 -13.73
N ALA A 78 2.87 21.55 -13.10
CA ALA A 78 1.77 20.88 -12.41
C ALA A 78 1.34 21.64 -11.14
N PHE A 79 2.29 22.16 -10.36
CA PHE A 79 1.98 22.95 -9.15
C PHE A 79 1.30 24.28 -9.49
N ASP A 80 1.75 24.96 -10.54
CA ASP A 80 1.17 26.22 -11.04
C ASP A 80 -0.25 25.99 -11.58
N LEU A 81 -0.50 24.85 -12.25
CA LEU A 81 -1.84 24.46 -12.68
C LEU A 81 -2.78 24.23 -11.48
N LEU A 82 -2.33 23.49 -10.47
CA LEU A 82 -3.10 23.30 -9.24
C LEU A 82 -3.37 24.63 -8.54
N GLN A 83 -2.37 25.52 -8.52
CA GLN A 83 -2.50 26.84 -7.90
C GLN A 83 -3.49 27.75 -8.62
N SER A 84 -3.39 27.85 -9.94
CA SER A 84 -4.29 28.67 -10.75
C SER A 84 -5.74 28.17 -10.73
N THR A 85 -5.96 26.88 -10.48
CA THR A 85 -7.29 26.28 -10.37
C THR A 85 -7.83 26.19 -8.94
N GLY A 86 -7.03 26.60 -7.95
CA GLY A 86 -7.42 26.59 -6.52
C GLY A 86 -7.47 25.20 -5.89
N VAL A 87 -6.82 24.20 -6.49
CA VAL A 87 -6.81 22.82 -5.99
C VAL A 87 -5.58 22.60 -5.11
N ALA A 88 -5.79 22.03 -3.93
CA ALA A 88 -4.71 21.73 -3.00
C ALA A 88 -3.89 20.54 -3.50
N TYR A 89 -2.58 20.72 -3.63
CA TYR A 89 -1.65 19.60 -3.76
C TYR A 89 -1.62 18.84 -2.44
N THR A 90 -1.79 17.51 -2.52
CA THR A 90 -1.66 16.64 -1.35
C THR A 90 -0.20 16.29 -1.14
N ILE A 91 0.37 16.83 -0.07
CA ILE A 91 1.71 16.50 0.41
C ILE A 91 1.65 15.11 1.03
N VAL A 92 2.45 14.19 0.53
CA VAL A 92 2.44 12.79 0.98
C VAL A 92 3.75 12.41 1.64
N ASP A 93 3.67 11.62 2.71
CA ASP A 93 4.79 10.83 3.21
C ASP A 93 4.57 9.38 2.80
N GLU A 94 5.35 8.91 1.82
CA GLU A 94 5.26 7.55 1.29
C GLU A 94 6.58 7.10 0.63
N PRO A 95 6.72 5.80 0.27
CA PRO A 95 7.94 5.30 -0.35
C PRO A 95 8.18 5.76 -1.80
N LEU A 96 7.12 6.09 -2.56
CA LEU A 96 7.22 6.35 -4.01
C LEU A 96 7.65 7.78 -4.35
N LEU A 97 7.16 8.75 -3.58
CA LEU A 97 7.31 10.18 -3.84
C LEU A 97 7.94 10.87 -2.62
N PRO A 98 8.84 11.84 -2.83
CA PRO A 98 9.36 12.62 -1.72
C PRO A 98 8.24 13.48 -1.11
N PRO A 99 8.33 13.82 0.19
CA PRO A 99 7.41 14.73 0.86
C PRO A 99 7.67 16.19 0.45
N ASP A 100 7.34 16.50 -0.81
CA ASP A 100 7.55 17.82 -1.38
C ASP A 100 6.54 18.83 -0.82
N LEU A 101 7.03 19.96 -0.29
CA LEU A 101 6.23 20.88 0.53
C LEU A 101 5.69 22.05 -0.30
N HIS A 102 4.92 21.75 -1.34
CA HIS A 102 4.26 22.78 -2.16
C HIS A 102 2.85 23.10 -1.63
N VAL A 103 2.58 24.38 -1.38
CA VAL A 103 1.25 24.88 -1.02
C VAL A 103 0.63 25.57 -2.23
N THR A 104 -0.33 24.91 -2.87
CA THR A 104 -0.98 25.39 -4.09
C THR A 104 -2.35 26.01 -3.83
N SER A 105 -2.86 26.03 -2.61
CA SER A 105 -4.15 26.66 -2.32
C SER A 105 -4.18 27.23 -0.89
N PRO A 106 -5.17 28.07 -0.55
CA PRO A 106 -5.39 28.49 0.84
C PRO A 106 -5.60 27.32 1.80
N THR A 107 -6.00 26.15 1.31
CA THR A 107 -6.04 24.90 2.08
C THR A 107 -4.85 24.02 1.75
N ALA A 108 -4.10 23.58 2.76
CA ALA A 108 -3.09 22.55 2.62
C ALA A 108 -3.63 21.18 3.04
N TYR A 109 -3.15 20.13 2.40
CA TYR A 109 -3.59 18.76 2.65
C TYR A 109 -2.37 17.85 2.77
N LEU A 110 -2.17 17.22 3.94
CA LEU A 110 -1.08 16.29 4.21
C LEU A 110 -1.62 14.89 4.46
N ARG A 111 -0.90 13.89 3.96
CA ARG A 111 -1.19 12.48 4.25
C ARG A 111 0.07 11.68 4.57
N TRP A 112 0.06 11.05 5.74
CA TRP A 112 1.14 10.18 6.19
C TRP A 112 0.76 8.72 5.96
N HIS A 113 1.34 8.09 4.94
CA HIS A 113 1.07 6.68 4.63
C HIS A 113 2.01 5.74 5.38
N GLY A 114 3.22 6.19 5.69
CA GLY A 114 4.27 5.38 6.31
C GLY A 114 5.26 4.83 5.29
N HIS A 115 6.29 4.15 5.82
CA HIS A 115 7.37 3.55 5.03
C HIS A 115 7.46 2.04 5.25
N GLY A 116 6.31 1.37 5.47
CA GLY A 116 6.25 -0.08 5.55
C GLY A 116 6.70 -0.72 4.22
N SER A 117 7.10 -2.00 4.23
CA SER A 117 7.50 -2.72 3.02
C SER A 117 6.32 -3.44 2.35
N ASP A 118 5.47 -4.10 3.13
CA ASP A 118 4.22 -4.72 2.66
C ASP A 118 3.26 -5.04 3.83
N PRO A 119 2.10 -4.37 3.97
CA PRO A 119 1.66 -3.18 3.24
C PRO A 119 2.37 -1.91 3.73
N TRP A 120 2.55 -0.90 2.87
CA TRP A 120 3.21 0.38 3.23
C TRP A 120 2.55 1.10 4.41
N TYR A 121 1.24 0.91 4.59
CA TYR A 121 0.45 1.44 5.68
C TYR A 121 0.71 0.75 7.03
N ASN A 122 1.39 -0.40 7.04
CA ASN A 122 1.83 -1.04 8.28
C ASN A 122 3.12 -0.39 8.77
N TYR A 123 2.95 0.79 9.34
CA TYR A 123 4.07 1.61 9.78
C TYR A 123 3.71 2.33 11.07
N HIS A 124 4.57 2.24 12.08
CA HIS A 124 4.45 3.03 13.28
C HIS A 124 5.52 4.11 13.24
N TYR A 125 5.11 5.37 13.06
CA TYR A 125 6.06 6.47 13.09
C TYR A 125 6.71 6.57 14.46
N SER A 126 8.03 6.63 14.47
CA SER A 126 8.80 6.92 15.67
C SER A 126 8.61 8.38 16.09
N GLU A 127 8.89 8.66 17.36
CA GLU A 127 8.83 10.02 17.90
C GLU A 127 9.76 10.98 17.13
N ASP A 128 10.94 10.50 16.70
CA ASP A 128 11.92 11.31 15.97
C ASP A 128 11.46 11.62 14.53
N GLU A 129 10.81 10.67 13.86
CA GLU A 129 10.18 10.94 12.56
C GLU A 129 9.06 11.97 12.70
N LEU A 130 8.20 11.85 13.71
CA LEU A 130 7.15 12.84 13.96
C LEU A 130 7.72 14.22 14.30
N LYS A 131 8.78 14.29 15.12
CA LYS A 131 9.50 15.54 15.40
C LYS A 131 10.05 16.19 14.13
N SER A 132 10.54 15.39 13.18
CA SER A 132 11.03 15.90 11.90
C SER A 132 9.91 16.53 11.05
N TRP A 133 8.67 16.10 11.25
CA TRP A 133 7.49 16.64 10.57
C TRP A 133 6.95 17.93 11.19
N VAL A 134 7.19 18.20 12.47
CA VAL A 134 6.75 19.43 13.15
C VAL A 134 7.14 20.72 12.39
N PRO A 135 8.43 20.97 12.06
CA PRO A 135 8.81 22.17 11.32
C PRO A 135 8.21 22.21 9.91
N ARG A 136 8.00 21.06 9.27
CA ARG A 136 7.38 20.97 7.93
C ARG A 136 5.91 21.37 7.98
N VAL A 137 5.17 20.87 8.97
CA VAL A 137 3.76 21.24 9.19
C VAL A 137 3.65 22.73 9.51
N GLN A 138 4.56 23.28 10.33
CA GLN A 138 4.60 24.72 10.64
C GLN A 138 4.89 25.57 9.39
N GLN A 139 5.82 25.14 8.53
CA GLN A 139 6.10 25.79 7.25
C GLN A 139 4.84 25.81 6.37
N VAL A 140 4.18 24.68 6.21
CA VAL A 140 2.94 24.57 5.41
C VAL A 140 1.82 25.44 6.01
N ALA A 141 1.68 25.44 7.33
CA ALA A 141 0.70 26.27 8.04
C ALA A 141 0.97 27.78 7.87
N SER A 142 2.24 28.20 7.73
CA SER A 142 2.56 29.61 7.46
C SER A 142 2.14 30.11 6.08
N GLN A 143 1.90 29.19 5.14
CA GLN A 143 1.59 29.48 3.73
C GLN A 143 0.12 29.20 3.37
N SER A 144 -0.65 28.66 4.31
CA SER A 144 -2.05 28.26 4.12
C SER A 144 -2.93 28.82 5.25
N GLN A 145 -4.22 28.97 4.97
CA GLN A 145 -5.22 29.38 5.95
C GLN A 145 -5.69 28.20 6.81
N THR A 146 -5.69 26.99 6.25
CA THR A 146 -6.12 25.77 6.95
C THR A 146 -5.30 24.59 6.50
N VAL A 147 -4.87 23.77 7.46
CA VAL A 147 -4.10 22.55 7.22
C VAL A 147 -4.95 21.35 7.62
N PHE A 148 -5.23 20.47 6.67
CA PHE A 148 -5.78 19.14 6.94
C PHE A 148 -4.66 18.12 6.93
N GLY A 149 -4.55 17.31 7.98
CA GLY A 149 -3.55 16.26 8.10
C GLY A 149 -4.18 14.92 8.43
N PHE A 150 -3.88 13.88 7.65
CA PHE A 150 -4.44 12.55 7.82
C PHE A 150 -3.35 11.48 7.91
N PHE A 151 -3.33 10.76 9.03
CA PHE A 151 -2.53 9.54 9.15
C PHE A 151 -3.29 8.37 8.53
N ASN A 152 -2.66 7.69 7.57
CA ASN A 152 -3.21 6.57 6.84
C ASN A 152 -2.53 5.22 7.18
N ASN A 153 -1.65 5.22 8.17
CA ASN A 153 -0.95 4.05 8.69
C ASN A 153 -1.80 3.27 9.72
N HIS A 154 -2.93 2.73 9.27
CA HIS A 154 -4.00 2.26 10.16
C HIS A 154 -3.72 0.96 10.92
N PHE A 155 -2.71 0.19 10.53
CA PHE A 155 -2.42 -1.11 11.14
C PHE A 155 -2.14 -0.97 12.63
N HIS A 156 -2.60 -1.97 13.40
CA HIS A 156 -2.42 -2.02 14.87
C HIS A 156 -2.87 -0.75 15.62
N GLY A 157 -3.71 0.08 14.99
CA GLY A 157 -4.12 1.37 15.54
C GLY A 157 -3.00 2.41 15.67
N TYR A 158 -1.97 2.39 14.80
CA TYR A 158 -0.89 3.38 14.82
C TYR A 158 -1.35 4.79 14.44
N ALA A 159 -2.22 4.92 13.44
CA ALA A 159 -2.67 6.23 12.95
C ALA A 159 -3.27 7.16 14.03
N PRO A 160 -4.22 6.72 14.90
CA PRO A 160 -4.73 7.56 15.98
C PRO A 160 -3.65 8.02 16.97
N GLU A 161 -2.69 7.15 17.29
CA GLU A 161 -1.58 7.47 18.20
C GLU A 161 -0.65 8.52 17.60
N ASN A 162 -0.15 8.28 16.39
CA ASN A 162 0.76 9.20 15.70
C ASN A 162 0.08 10.55 15.42
N CYS A 163 -1.22 10.55 15.13
CA CYS A 163 -2.02 11.76 14.99
C CYS A 163 -2.04 12.60 16.27
N ILE A 164 -2.31 11.99 17.44
CA ILE A 164 -2.33 12.74 18.70
C ILE A 164 -0.90 13.17 19.09
N GLN A 165 0.11 12.32 18.87
CA GLN A 165 1.50 12.65 19.14
C GLN A 165 1.96 13.90 18.36
N ILE A 166 1.65 14.02 17.06
CA ILE A 166 2.03 15.23 16.31
C ILE A 166 1.25 16.46 16.79
N LEU A 167 -0.04 16.32 17.13
CA LEU A 167 -0.83 17.43 17.69
C LEU A 167 -0.25 17.90 19.03
N ARG A 168 0.23 16.98 19.87
CA ARG A 168 0.95 17.28 21.11
C ARG A 168 2.23 18.07 20.82
N MET A 169 3.04 17.60 19.88
CA MET A 169 4.31 18.25 19.51
C MET A 169 4.09 19.65 18.91
N LEU A 170 2.97 19.85 18.21
CA LEU A 170 2.53 21.14 17.68
C LEU A 170 1.90 22.05 18.75
N GLY A 171 1.65 21.55 19.97
CA GLY A 171 1.04 22.30 21.06
C GLY A 171 -0.45 22.56 20.90
N VAL A 172 -1.15 21.76 20.08
CA VAL A 172 -2.57 21.94 19.75
C VAL A 172 -3.45 20.75 20.18
N GLU A 173 -2.91 19.83 20.99
CA GLU A 173 -3.70 18.72 21.53
C GLU A 173 -4.80 19.21 22.49
N THR A 174 -5.97 18.57 22.42
CA THR A 174 -7.06 18.75 23.38
C THR A 174 -6.87 17.83 24.59
N GLN A 175 -7.58 18.11 25.69
CA GLN A 175 -7.57 17.24 26.88
C GLN A 175 -8.10 15.83 26.59
N ASP A 176 -9.07 15.69 25.68
CA ASP A 176 -9.62 14.38 25.31
C ASP A 176 -8.62 13.57 24.48
N GLN A 177 -7.89 14.23 23.59
CA GLN A 177 -6.79 13.63 22.84
C GLN A 177 -5.66 13.20 23.78
N ALA A 178 -5.24 14.05 24.73
CA ALA A 178 -4.22 13.71 25.72
C ALA A 178 -4.62 12.47 26.55
N ARG A 179 -5.88 12.39 26.99
CA ARG A 179 -6.43 11.21 27.68
C ARG A 179 -6.48 9.97 26.79
N ALA A 180 -6.83 10.12 25.51
CA ALA A 180 -6.81 9.03 24.56
C ALA A 180 -5.39 8.48 24.35
N LEU A 181 -4.39 9.36 24.17
CA LEU A 181 -2.99 8.97 24.03
C LEU A 181 -2.48 8.20 25.26
N GLN A 182 -2.78 8.68 26.47
CA GLN A 182 -2.42 7.95 27.71
C GLN A 182 -2.98 6.53 27.75
N ARG A 183 -4.23 6.32 27.29
CA ARG A 183 -4.85 4.98 27.21
C ARG A 183 -4.13 4.10 26.20
N ILE A 184 -3.80 4.63 25.03
CA ILE A 184 -3.08 3.90 23.97
C ILE A 184 -1.68 3.48 24.47
N GLU A 185 -0.91 4.40 25.02
CA GLU A 185 0.42 4.14 25.56
C GLU A 185 0.38 3.11 26.71
N GLY A 186 -0.62 3.21 27.59
CA GLY A 186 -0.86 2.25 28.66
C GLY A 186 -1.11 0.84 28.15
N PHE A 187 -1.98 0.70 27.13
CA PHE A 187 -2.25 -0.58 26.48
C PHE A 187 -1.00 -1.18 25.84
N ARG A 188 -0.22 -0.39 25.09
CA ARG A 188 1.03 -0.88 24.46
C ARG A 188 2.05 -1.34 25.49
N LYS A 189 2.27 -0.57 26.57
CA LYS A 189 3.18 -0.95 27.66
C LYS A 189 2.78 -2.27 28.32
N GLN A 190 1.49 -2.53 28.45
CA GLN A 190 0.99 -3.81 28.97
C GLN A 190 1.17 -4.96 27.96
N ALA A 191 0.85 -4.72 26.69
CA ALA A 191 1.01 -5.71 25.61
C ALA A 191 2.48 -6.09 25.34
N LEU A 192 3.43 -5.17 25.56
CA LEU A 192 4.88 -5.42 25.50
C LEU A 192 5.41 -6.19 26.72
N ARG A 193 4.78 -6.04 27.90
CA ARG A 193 5.21 -6.68 29.15
C ARG A 193 4.66 -8.08 29.34
N ALA A 194 3.44 -8.30 28.90
CA ALA A 194 2.96 -9.65 28.71
C ALA A 194 3.72 -10.16 27.47
N ASP A 195 4.38 -11.30 27.55
CA ASP A 195 5.06 -11.96 26.41
C ASP A 195 4.02 -12.52 25.41
N VAL A 196 2.94 -11.77 25.22
CA VAL A 196 1.97 -11.92 24.15
C VAL A 196 2.76 -11.57 22.91
N ARG A 197 3.30 -12.62 22.27
CA ARG A 197 3.59 -12.61 20.85
C ARG A 197 2.31 -12.09 20.18
N LEU A 198 2.23 -10.79 19.96
CA LEU A 198 1.27 -10.19 19.05
C LEU A 198 1.59 -10.86 17.73
N ARG A 199 0.84 -11.92 17.42
CA ARG A 199 0.79 -12.48 16.08
C ARG A 199 0.57 -11.26 15.19
N SER A 200 1.48 -11.03 14.25
CA SER A 200 1.35 -9.96 13.28
C SER A 200 -0.01 -10.14 12.63
N VAL A 201 -0.99 -9.32 13.04
CA VAL A 201 -2.34 -9.42 12.53
C VAL A 201 -2.25 -9.02 11.06
N THR A 202 -2.34 -10.00 10.16
CA THR A 202 -2.18 -9.75 8.73
C THR A 202 -3.50 -9.24 8.17
N LEU A 203 -3.48 -8.67 6.96
CA LEU A 203 -4.69 -8.29 6.24
C LEU A 203 -5.69 -9.45 6.09
N GLU A 204 -5.19 -10.69 6.13
CA GLU A 204 -5.98 -11.92 6.08
C GLU A 204 -6.85 -12.10 7.34
N ASP A 205 -6.40 -11.64 8.50
CA ASP A 205 -7.17 -11.69 9.76
C ASP A 205 -8.39 -10.74 9.73
N PHE A 206 -8.43 -9.81 8.78
CA PHE A 206 -9.55 -8.90 8.52
C PHE A 206 -10.32 -9.21 7.22
N GLY A 207 -10.01 -10.33 6.56
CA GLY A 207 -10.71 -10.79 5.36
C GLY A 207 -10.44 -9.95 4.10
N ALA A 208 -9.37 -9.15 4.06
CA ALA A 208 -8.98 -8.39 2.88
C ALA A 208 -7.99 -9.21 2.03
N GLU A 209 -8.33 -9.47 0.76
CA GLU A 209 -7.41 -10.09 -0.19
C GLU A 209 -6.24 -9.14 -0.49
N VAL A 210 -5.01 -9.55 -0.14
CA VAL A 210 -3.77 -8.83 -0.50
C VAL A 210 -3.61 -8.84 -2.03
N PRO A 211 -3.42 -7.69 -2.70
CA PRO A 211 -3.17 -7.65 -4.13
C PRO A 211 -1.90 -8.43 -4.48
N LYS A 212 -2.03 -9.40 -5.38
CA LYS A 212 -0.91 -10.26 -5.77
C LYS A 212 0.04 -9.51 -6.71
N ASP A 213 1.33 -9.51 -6.38
CA ASP A 213 2.39 -8.81 -7.11
C ASP A 213 2.48 -9.26 -8.58
N ALA A 214 2.13 -8.37 -9.51
CA ALA A 214 2.12 -8.64 -10.96
C ALA A 214 3.47 -9.10 -11.54
N GLN A 215 4.59 -8.75 -10.88
CA GLN A 215 5.94 -9.18 -11.29
C GLN A 215 6.19 -10.65 -10.93
N VAL A 216 5.75 -11.08 -9.75
CA VAL A 216 5.87 -12.49 -9.31
C VAL A 216 4.93 -13.35 -10.16
N ASP A 217 3.74 -12.86 -10.50
CA ASP A 217 2.82 -13.52 -11.43
C ASP A 217 3.45 -13.78 -12.80
N ALA A 218 4.12 -12.77 -13.37
CA ALA A 218 4.80 -12.90 -14.66
C ALA A 218 5.99 -13.87 -14.58
N ALA A 219 6.71 -13.90 -13.45
CA ALA A 219 7.78 -14.86 -13.22
C ALA A 219 7.25 -16.30 -13.10
N LEU A 220 6.17 -16.51 -12.36
CA LEU A 220 5.50 -17.81 -12.26
C LEU A 220 4.94 -18.28 -13.59
N GLY A 221 4.41 -17.38 -14.41
CA GLY A 221 3.89 -17.71 -15.75
C GLY A 221 4.93 -18.32 -16.71
N ARG A 222 6.24 -18.20 -16.41
CA ARG A 222 7.31 -18.87 -17.16
C ARG A 222 7.48 -20.35 -16.79
N LEU A 223 6.97 -20.76 -15.61
CA LEU A 223 7.19 -22.08 -15.01
C LEU A 223 5.89 -22.84 -14.75
N MET A 224 4.72 -22.23 -14.97
CA MET A 224 3.41 -22.89 -14.83
C MET A 224 2.36 -22.25 -15.74
N ASP A 225 1.32 -23.01 -16.09
CA ASP A 225 0.22 -22.48 -16.90
C ASP A 225 -0.70 -21.51 -16.12
N PRO A 226 -1.41 -20.61 -16.83
CA PRO A 226 -2.26 -19.60 -16.20
C PRO A 226 -3.37 -20.16 -15.29
N ASN A 227 -3.94 -21.32 -15.61
CA ASN A 227 -5.00 -21.93 -14.78
C ASN A 227 -4.42 -22.48 -13.48
N ARG A 228 -3.21 -23.05 -13.52
CA ARG A 228 -2.47 -23.46 -12.32
C ARG A 228 -2.08 -22.25 -11.46
N LEU A 229 -1.64 -21.14 -12.08
CA LEU A 229 -1.34 -19.91 -11.35
C LEU A 229 -2.58 -19.35 -10.67
N ASP A 230 -3.72 -19.24 -11.37
CA ASP A 230 -4.99 -18.79 -10.78
C ASP A 230 -5.44 -19.70 -9.61
N ARG A 231 -5.28 -21.02 -9.74
CA ARG A 231 -5.54 -21.95 -8.62
C ARG A 231 -4.58 -21.77 -7.45
N ALA A 232 -3.31 -21.45 -7.70
CA ALA A 232 -2.33 -21.14 -6.66
C ALA A 232 -2.75 -19.87 -5.89
N LYS A 233 -3.20 -18.86 -6.62
CA LYS A 233 -3.68 -17.59 -6.08
C LYS A 233 -4.90 -17.74 -5.17
N ARG A 234 -5.74 -18.76 -5.38
CA ARG A 234 -6.93 -19.05 -4.56
C ARG A 234 -6.62 -19.83 -3.27
N ILE A 235 -5.38 -20.27 -3.06
CA ILE A 235 -4.98 -20.89 -1.80
C ILE A 235 -4.85 -19.78 -0.76
N ASP A 236 -5.59 -19.92 0.33
CA ASP A 236 -5.61 -18.98 1.45
C ASP A 236 -4.21 -18.93 2.09
N SER A 237 -3.74 -17.73 2.44
CA SER A 237 -2.42 -17.58 3.09
C SER A 237 -2.40 -18.21 4.47
N LYS A 238 -3.54 -18.34 5.16
CA LYS A 238 -3.62 -19.03 6.45
C LYS A 238 -3.29 -20.52 6.38
N ASP A 239 -3.40 -21.11 5.18
CA ASP A 239 -3.07 -22.50 4.92
C ASP A 239 -1.57 -22.67 4.58
N VAL A 240 -0.77 -21.62 4.71
CA VAL A 240 0.66 -21.62 4.37
C VAL A 240 1.50 -21.31 5.61
N GLU A 241 2.44 -22.17 5.91
CA GLU A 241 3.45 -21.96 6.94
C GLU A 241 4.83 -22.13 6.30
N VAL A 242 5.74 -21.18 6.50
CA VAL A 242 7.10 -21.23 5.94
C VAL A 242 8.10 -21.15 7.09
N THR A 243 9.02 -22.09 7.14
CA THR A 243 10.10 -22.24 8.12
C THR A 243 11.45 -22.31 7.41
N ARG A 244 12.52 -21.89 8.11
CA ARG A 244 13.87 -21.81 7.54
C ARG A 244 14.86 -22.57 8.41
N GLU A 245 15.68 -23.39 7.78
CA GLU A 245 16.78 -24.12 8.42
C GLU A 245 18.07 -23.88 7.64
N GLY A 246 18.77 -22.78 7.96
CA GLY A 246 19.90 -22.32 7.15
C GLY A 246 19.43 -21.81 5.77
N GLU A 247 19.98 -22.38 4.70
CA GLU A 247 19.57 -22.08 3.31
C GLU A 247 18.35 -22.91 2.85
N LEU A 248 17.99 -23.95 3.61
CA LEU A 248 16.83 -24.79 3.32
C LEU A 248 15.54 -24.06 3.71
N ILE A 249 14.59 -24.02 2.77
CA ILE A 249 13.26 -23.45 2.99
C ILE A 249 12.25 -24.60 3.03
N LEU A 250 11.57 -24.71 4.17
CA LEU A 250 10.49 -25.66 4.37
C LEU A 250 9.17 -24.90 4.37
N ALA A 251 8.18 -25.41 3.65
CA ALA A 251 6.84 -24.84 3.67
C ALA A 251 5.78 -25.93 3.75
N ARG A 252 4.75 -25.67 4.54
CA ARG A 252 3.52 -26.46 4.57
C ARG A 252 2.42 -25.68 3.87
N ILE A 253 1.80 -26.28 2.88
CA ILE A 253 0.66 -25.71 2.14
C ILE A 253 -0.50 -26.69 2.25
N LYS A 254 -1.47 -26.34 3.09
CA LYS A 254 -2.54 -27.23 3.55
C LYS A 254 -1.94 -28.48 4.21
N GLU A 255 -2.22 -29.66 3.67
CA GLU A 255 -1.64 -30.94 4.09
C GLU A 255 -0.29 -31.28 3.44
N TYR A 256 0.16 -30.50 2.43
CA TYR A 256 1.33 -30.82 1.62
C TYR A 256 2.60 -30.09 2.08
N ARG A 257 3.77 -30.69 1.86
CA ARG A 257 5.09 -30.15 2.19
C ARG A 257 5.87 -29.78 0.95
N VAL A 258 6.46 -28.59 0.94
CA VAL A 258 7.41 -28.12 -0.07
C VAL A 258 8.74 -27.89 0.63
N GLU A 259 9.81 -28.48 0.11
CA GLU A 259 11.17 -28.27 0.58
C GLU A 259 11.96 -27.72 -0.60
N MET A 260 12.60 -26.58 -0.43
CA MET A 260 13.43 -25.95 -1.45
C MET A 260 14.81 -25.73 -0.88
N ASP A 261 15.82 -26.33 -1.52
CA ASP A 261 17.22 -26.07 -1.22
C ASP A 261 17.86 -25.36 -2.42
N PRO A 262 18.15 -24.06 -2.30
CA PRO A 262 18.80 -23.27 -3.34
C PRO A 262 20.25 -23.68 -3.57
N ALA A 263 20.95 -24.20 -2.55
CA ALA A 263 22.36 -24.58 -2.64
C ALA A 263 22.53 -25.85 -3.48
N THR A 264 21.62 -26.82 -3.29
CA THR A 264 21.59 -28.06 -4.10
C THR A 264 20.71 -27.95 -5.34
N LYS A 265 20.05 -26.81 -5.56
CA LYS A 265 19.07 -26.57 -6.63
C LYS A 265 17.97 -27.64 -6.65
N THR A 266 17.43 -27.99 -5.48
CA THR A 266 16.39 -29.01 -5.35
C THR A 266 15.06 -28.42 -4.89
N ILE A 267 13.97 -28.95 -5.43
CA ILE A 267 12.61 -28.72 -4.93
C ILE A 267 11.96 -30.08 -4.74
N VAL A 268 11.61 -30.39 -3.50
CA VAL A 268 10.92 -31.62 -3.10
C VAL A 268 9.49 -31.26 -2.69
N HIS A 269 8.50 -31.97 -3.21
CA HIS A 269 7.11 -31.73 -2.83
C HIS A 269 6.24 -33.00 -2.97
N ASP A 270 5.29 -33.18 -2.07
CA ASP A 270 4.51 -34.41 -1.87
C ASP A 270 3.10 -34.39 -2.50
N CYS A 271 2.77 -33.38 -3.30
CA CYS A 271 1.47 -33.33 -3.99
C CYS A 271 1.42 -34.27 -5.21
N GLU A 272 0.27 -34.91 -5.44
CA GLU A 272 0.02 -35.75 -6.62
C GLU A 272 0.24 -34.99 -7.95
N ASP A 273 -0.19 -33.73 -8.03
CA ASP A 273 0.00 -32.88 -9.22
C ASP A 273 1.50 -32.62 -9.46
N TRP A 274 2.29 -32.48 -8.39
CA TRP A 274 3.73 -32.31 -8.49
C TRP A 274 4.43 -33.55 -9.05
N GLY A 275 4.06 -34.74 -8.59
CA GLY A 275 4.64 -35.99 -9.12
C GLY A 275 4.47 -36.13 -10.64
N LYS A 276 3.37 -35.63 -11.20
CA LYS A 276 3.11 -35.62 -12.65
C LYS A 276 3.89 -34.54 -13.40
N LEU A 277 4.19 -33.43 -12.73
CA LEU A 277 4.80 -32.23 -13.32
C LEU A 277 6.33 -32.17 -13.15
N ALA A 278 6.87 -32.86 -12.14
CA ALA A 278 8.29 -32.86 -11.80
C ALA A 278 9.18 -33.24 -13.01
N GLY A 279 8.77 -34.24 -13.79
CA GLY A 279 9.50 -34.66 -15.00
C GLY A 279 9.49 -33.62 -16.13
N ARG A 280 8.52 -32.70 -16.13
CA ARG A 280 8.46 -31.55 -17.05
C ARG A 280 9.03 -30.28 -16.43
N LYS A 281 9.46 -30.34 -15.17
CA LYS A 281 9.95 -29.23 -14.34
C LYS A 281 8.97 -28.07 -14.22
N ASP A 282 7.69 -28.38 -14.25
CA ASP A 282 6.57 -27.45 -14.20
C ASP A 282 6.10 -27.29 -12.74
N LEU A 283 5.65 -26.09 -12.36
CA LEU A 283 5.15 -25.87 -11.00
C LEU A 283 3.67 -26.28 -10.88
N CYS A 284 3.34 -26.93 -9.76
CA CYS A 284 1.95 -27.17 -9.38
C CYS A 284 1.38 -25.95 -8.63
N LYS A 285 0.07 -25.97 -8.33
CA LYS A 285 -0.59 -24.86 -7.61
C LYS A 285 0.00 -24.58 -6.22
N HIS A 286 0.49 -25.61 -5.52
CA HIS A 286 1.06 -25.44 -4.18
C HIS A 286 2.42 -24.77 -4.26
N VAL A 287 3.33 -25.27 -5.10
CA VAL A 287 4.65 -24.62 -5.29
C VAL A 287 4.50 -23.20 -5.84
N GLY A 288 3.48 -22.94 -6.69
CA GLY A 288 3.13 -21.57 -7.07
C GLY A 288 2.71 -20.70 -5.86
N LYS A 289 1.86 -21.21 -4.96
CA LYS A 289 1.48 -20.51 -3.73
C LYS A 289 2.66 -20.31 -2.79
N PHE A 290 3.59 -21.26 -2.71
CA PHE A 290 4.83 -21.13 -1.94
C PHE A 290 5.60 -19.88 -2.38
N PHE A 291 5.88 -19.72 -3.67
CA PHE A 291 6.56 -18.52 -4.18
C PHE A 291 5.76 -17.24 -3.99
N LEU A 292 4.43 -17.29 -4.11
CA LEU A 292 3.55 -16.15 -3.81
C LEU A 292 3.54 -15.76 -2.31
N SER A 293 4.07 -16.61 -1.44
CA SER A 293 4.12 -16.38 0.02
C SER A 293 5.52 -16.01 0.51
N LEU A 294 6.52 -15.97 -0.38
CA LEU A 294 7.87 -15.49 -0.08
C LEU A 294 7.95 -13.96 -0.26
N PRO A 295 8.91 -13.28 0.40
CA PRO A 295 9.21 -11.88 0.09
C PRO A 295 9.49 -11.70 -1.41
N LYS A 296 8.96 -10.62 -1.99
CA LYS A 296 8.98 -10.38 -3.44
C LYS A 296 10.37 -10.55 -4.09
N ASP A 297 11.39 -9.89 -3.56
CA ASP A 297 12.74 -9.92 -4.14
C ASP A 297 13.34 -11.33 -4.08
N GLU A 298 13.02 -12.07 -3.02
CA GLU A 298 13.43 -13.46 -2.85
C GLU A 298 12.71 -14.37 -3.86
N ALA A 299 11.39 -14.22 -4.01
CA ALA A 299 10.60 -14.97 -4.98
C ALA A 299 11.10 -14.74 -6.42
N LEU A 300 11.34 -13.48 -6.81
CA LEU A 300 11.83 -13.13 -8.14
C LEU A 300 13.23 -13.70 -8.39
N THR A 301 14.17 -13.49 -7.47
CA THR A 301 15.54 -14.01 -7.58
C THR A 301 15.54 -15.53 -7.80
N ARG A 302 14.71 -16.24 -7.05
CA ARG A 302 14.62 -17.71 -7.11
C ARG A 302 13.93 -18.18 -8.39
N LEU A 303 12.80 -17.58 -8.76
CA LEU A 303 12.08 -17.94 -9.99
C LEU A 303 12.93 -17.65 -11.23
N ASP A 304 13.68 -16.56 -11.24
CA ASP A 304 14.60 -16.24 -12.32
C ASP A 304 15.77 -17.24 -12.38
N ALA A 305 16.32 -17.66 -11.24
CA ALA A 305 17.36 -18.69 -11.19
C ALA A 305 16.86 -20.07 -11.68
N ILE A 306 15.60 -20.41 -11.40
CA ILE A 306 14.96 -21.65 -11.90
C ILE A 306 14.69 -21.55 -13.40
N ALA A 307 14.17 -20.41 -13.87
CA ALA A 307 13.85 -20.20 -15.28
C ALA A 307 15.10 -20.10 -16.16
N ALA A 308 16.20 -19.53 -15.65
CA ALA A 308 17.45 -19.35 -16.39
C ALA A 308 18.20 -20.67 -16.61
N ASP A 309 18.11 -21.61 -15.67
CA ASP A 309 18.88 -22.86 -15.69
C ASP A 309 18.02 -24.05 -15.22
N ARG A 310 16.85 -24.21 -15.87
CA ARG A 310 15.83 -25.20 -15.50
C ARG A 310 16.41 -26.61 -15.44
N ASP A 311 17.36 -26.92 -16.31
CA ASP A 311 17.96 -28.24 -16.41
C ASP A 311 18.85 -28.60 -15.20
N ALA A 312 19.48 -27.61 -14.56
CA ALA A 312 20.25 -27.84 -13.34
C ALA A 312 19.40 -28.03 -12.07
N TRP A 313 18.11 -27.70 -12.10
CA TRP A 313 17.23 -27.90 -10.96
C TRP A 313 16.62 -29.30 -10.94
N THR A 314 16.59 -29.92 -9.76
CA THR A 314 15.98 -31.24 -9.55
C THR A 314 14.63 -31.09 -8.86
N PHE A 315 13.58 -31.55 -9.52
CA PHE A 315 12.22 -31.57 -9.00
C PHE A 315 11.87 -33.01 -8.65
N SER A 316 11.57 -33.31 -7.39
CA SER A 316 11.31 -34.68 -6.94
C SER A 316 10.18 -34.75 -5.92
N THR A 317 9.61 -35.94 -5.74
CA THR A 317 8.73 -36.26 -4.61
C THR A 317 9.59 -36.78 -3.45
N PRO A 318 9.17 -36.65 -2.19
CA PRO A 318 9.86 -37.30 -1.08
C PRO A 318 9.99 -38.79 -1.36
N THR A 319 11.18 -39.34 -1.12
CA THR A 319 11.41 -40.78 -1.16
C THR A 319 10.59 -41.41 -0.03
N ALA A 320 9.79 -42.43 -0.35
CA ALA A 320 8.98 -43.16 0.63
C ALA A 320 9.83 -43.86 1.70
#